data_AF-A0A6N8DSK6-F1
#
_entry.id   AF-A0A6N8DSK6-F1
#
_cell.length_a   1.000
_cell.length_b   1.000
_cell.length_c   1.000
_cell.angle_alpha   90.00
_cell.angle_beta   90.00
_cell.angle_gamma   90.00
#
_symmetry.space_group_name_H-M   'P 1'
#
loop_
_entity.id
_entity.type
_entity.pdbx_description
1 polymer ?
#
loop_
_entity_poly.entity_id
_entity_poly.type
_entity_poly.pdbx_seq_one_letter_code
_entity_poly.pdbx_strand_id
1 'polypeptide(L)' 'MGILVLSGAVAGSASAAEVRLLNVSYDPTRELYASINSAFIAKWKRETGDDLSIQQSHGGSG' A
#
# COMPACT_ATOMS: atom_id res chain seq x y z
N MET A 1 -47.00 11.62 16.05
CA MET A 1 -45.63 11.98 16.50
C MET A 1 -45.01 10.74 17.13
N GLY A 2 -43.99 10.05 16.65
CA GLY A 2 -43.18 10.14 15.44
C GLY A 2 -42.51 8.76 15.26
N ILE A 3 -42.23 8.39 14.01
CA ILE A 3 -41.51 7.16 13.69
C ILE A 3 -40.02 7.44 13.85
N LEU A 4 -39.36 6.72 14.76
CA LEU A 4 -37.91 6.70 14.89
C LEU A 4 -37.37 5.71 13.84
N VAL A 5 -36.88 6.21 12.71
CA VAL A 5 -36.19 5.39 11.72
C VAL A 5 -34.73 5.21 12.18
N LEU A 6 -34.39 3.99 12.59
CA LEU A 6 -33.01 3.62 12.88
C LEU A 6 -32.31 3.28 11.56
N SER A 7 -31.69 4.29 10.92
CA SER A 7 -30.84 4.06 9.74
C SER A 7 -29.58 3.32 10.17
N GLY A 8 -29.58 2.00 10.00
CA GLY A 8 -28.41 1.15 10.16
C GLY A 8 -27.38 1.47 9.09
N ALA A 9 -26.25 2.05 9.49
CA ALA A 9 -25.10 2.21 8.62
C ALA A 9 -24.53 0.81 8.29
N VAL A 10 -24.69 0.38 7.04
CA VAL A 10 -23.99 -0.78 6.50
C VAL A 10 -22.52 -0.39 6.38
N ALA A 11 -21.74 -0.70 7.41
CA ALA A 11 -20.28 -0.62 7.35
C ALA A 11 -19.83 -1.70 6.36
N GLY A 12 -19.55 -1.30 5.12
CA GLY A 12 -18.93 -2.18 4.13
C GLY A 12 -17.59 -2.66 4.67
N SER A 13 -17.45 -3.97 4.83
CA SER A 13 -16.18 -4.59 5.21
C SER A 13 -15.13 -4.28 4.14
N ALA A 14 -14.27 -3.30 4.40
CA ALA A 14 -13.09 -3.07 3.58
C ALA A 14 -12.16 -4.28 3.79
N SER A 15 -12.13 -5.19 2.82
CA SER A 15 -11.19 -6.30 2.82
C SER A 15 -9.80 -5.72 2.56
N ALA A 16 -8.90 -5.84 3.52
CA ALA A 16 -7.50 -5.44 3.34
C ALA A 16 -6.92 -6.21 2.15
N ALA A 17 -6.62 -5.51 1.06
CA ALA A 17 -6.03 -6.09 -0.13
C ALA A 17 -4.51 -6.22 0.09
N GLU A 18 -3.95 -7.41 -0.14
CA GLU A 18 -2.50 -7.57 -0.15
C GLU A 18 -1.96 -7.14 -1.51
N VAL A 19 -1.24 -6.01 -1.55
CA VAL A 19 -0.67 -5.45 -2.78
C VAL A 19 0.81 -5.80 -2.85
N ARG A 20 1.27 -6.35 -3.98
CA ARG A 20 2.68 -6.68 -4.22
C ARG A 20 3.22 -5.92 -5.43
N LEU A 21 4.31 -5.21 -5.25
CA LEU A 21 5.00 -4.45 -6.30
C LEU A 21 6.44 -4.96 -6.49
N LEU A 22 6.89 -4.98 -7.74
CA LEU A 22 8.30 -5.22 -8.09
C LEU A 22 8.92 -3.90 -8.56
N ASN A 23 9.94 -3.45 -7.85
CA ASN A 23 10.75 -2.30 -8.22
C ASN A 23 12.02 -2.79 -8.93
N VAL A 24 12.17 -2.47 -10.21
CA VAL A 24 13.37 -2.77 -10.99
C VAL A 24 14.24 -1.51 -11.03
N SER A 25 15.35 -1.51 -10.29
CA SER A 25 16.25 -0.38 -10.15
C SER A 25 17.67 -0.73 -10.60
N TYR A 26 18.38 0.22 -11.21
CA TYR A 26 19.80 0.08 -11.51
C TYR A 26 20.64 0.07 -10.21
N ASP A 27 21.75 -0.67 -10.21
CA ASP A 27 22.62 -0.84 -9.04
C ASP A 27 23.07 0.47 -8.34
N PRO A 28 23.47 1.55 -9.05
CA PRO A 28 23.93 2.78 -8.39
C PRO A 28 22.86 3.50 -7.56
N THR A 29 21.57 3.17 -7.71
CA THR A 29 20.47 3.81 -6.97
C THR A 29 19.76 2.86 -6.00
N ARG A 30 20.33 1.68 -5.71
CA ARG A 30 19.77 0.68 -4.79
C ARG A 30 19.35 1.28 -3.44
N GLU A 31 20.27 1.98 -2.78
CA GLU A 31 20.07 2.56 -1.44
C GLU A 31 19.00 3.66 -1.44
N LEU A 32 18.95 4.45 -2.51
CA LEU A 32 17.92 5.47 -2.71
C LEU A 32 16.54 4.80 -2.80
N TYR A 33 16.41 3.76 -3.62
CA TYR A 33 15.14 3.07 -3.79
C TYR A 33 14.72 2.27 -2.57
N ALA A 34 15.65 1.71 -1.80
CA ALA A 34 15.33 1.06 -0.52
C ALA A 34 14.64 2.05 0.43
N SER A 35 15.21 3.26 0.57
CA SER A 35 14.67 4.32 1.41
C SER A 35 13.29 4.81 0.93
N ILE A 36 13.13 4.99 -0.39
CA ILE A 36 11.86 5.37 -1.00
C ILE A 36 10.79 4.29 -0.78
N ASN A 37 11.15 3.02 -0.97
CA ASN A 37 10.21 1.89 -0.82
C ASN A 37 9.66 1.82 0.61
N SER A 38 10.50 1.94 1.63
CA SER A 38 10.04 1.97 3.02
C SER A 38 9.08 3.14 3.31
N ALA A 39 9.41 4.34 2.82
CA ALA A 39 8.56 5.51 2.99
C ALA A 39 7.20 5.34 2.27
N PHE A 40 7.23 4.74 1.07
CA PHE A 40 6.02 4.51 0.28
C PHE A 40 5.11 3.45 0.90
N ILE A 41 5.64 2.34 1.42
CA ILE A 41 4.86 1.32 2.14
C ILE A 41 4.12 1.96 3.34
N ALA A 42 4.83 2.75 4.14
CA ALA A 42 4.24 3.43 5.28
C ALA A 42 3.15 4.43 4.85
N LYS A 43 3.37 5.15 3.75
CA LYS A 43 2.37 6.06 3.18
C LYS A 43 1.13 5.31 2.69
N TRP A 44 1.32 4.22 1.94
CA TRP A 44 0.25 3.39 1.40
C TRP A 44 -0.66 2.87 2.51
N LYS A 45 -0.09 2.26 3.56
CA LYS A 45 -0.88 1.74 4.68
C LYS A 45 -1.71 2.83 5.38
N ARG A 46 -1.22 4.07 5.43
CA ARG A 46 -1.97 5.21 5.99
C ARG A 46 -3.10 5.69 5.07
N GLU A 47 -2.92 5.64 3.76
CA GLU A 47 -3.90 6.15 2.79
C GLU A 47 -4.99 5.15 2.46
N THR A 48 -4.63 3.87 2.32
CA THR A 48 -5.55 2.81 1.86
C THR A 48 -6.00 1.88 2.99
N GLY A 49 -5.20 1.74 4.05
CA GLY A 49 -5.38 0.70 5.06
C GLY A 49 -4.87 -0.68 4.63
N ASP A 50 -4.42 -0.82 3.38
CA ASP A 50 -3.97 -2.07 2.79
C ASP A 50 -2.48 -2.35 3.07
N ASP A 51 -2.12 -3.63 3.09
CA ASP A 51 -0.73 -4.05 3.20
C ASP A 51 -0.05 -4.03 1.83
N LEU A 52 1.11 -3.37 1.77
CA LEU A 52 1.93 -3.26 0.56
C LEU A 52 3.30 -3.89 0.79
N SER A 53 3.66 -4.82 -0.08
CA SER A 53 4.99 -5.42 -0.14
C SER A 53 5.70 -5.01 -1.42
N ILE A 54 6.94 -4.52 -1.30
CA ILE A 54 7.76 -4.12 -2.45
C ILE A 54 9.00 -5.00 -2.49
N GLN A 55 9.18 -5.72 -3.59
CA GLN A 55 10.40 -6.47 -3.89
C GLN A 55 11.28 -5.64 -4.81
N GLN A 56 12.59 -5.55 -4.54
CA GLN A 56 13.55 -4.91 -5.44
C GLN A 56 14.33 -5.94 -6.25
N SER A 57 14.45 -5.71 -7.56
CA SER A 57 15.30 -6.45 -8.47
C SER A 57 16.32 -5.51 -9.12
N HIS A 58 17.53 -6.03 -9.35
CA HIS A 58 18.68 -5.28 -9.87
C HIS A 58 19.11 -5.79 -11.26
N GLY A 59 18.15 -6.28 -12.05
CA GLY A 59 18.37 -7.04 -13.28
C GLY A 59 18.78 -6.21 -14.51
N GLY A 60 19.78 -5.33 -14.40
CA GLY A 60 20.23 -4.50 -15.51
C GLY A 60 21.53 -3.72 -15.27
N SER A 61 22.45 -4.23 -14.45
CA SER A 61 23.79 -3.64 -14.28
C SER A 61 24.77 -4.02 -15.41
N GLY A 62 24.24 -4.16 -16.64
CA GLY A 62 25.04 -4.37 -17.84
C GLY A 62 25.41 -3.05 -18.48
#